data_AF-A0A2D7PBF0-F1
#
_entry.id   AF-A0A2D7PBF0-F1
#
_cell.length_a   1.000
_cell.length_b   1.000
_cell.length_c   1.000
_cell.angle_alpha   90.00
_cell.angle_beta   90.00
_cell.angle_gamma   90.00
#
_symmetry.space_group_name_H-M   'P 1'
#
loop_
_entity.id
_entity.type
_entity.pdbx_description
1 polymer ?
#
loop_
_entity_poly.entity_id
_entity_poly.type
_entity_poly.pdbx_seq_one_letter_code
_entity_poly.pdbx_strand_id
1 'polypeptide(L)'
;MAEEAKNEENIEEGQIVEVEEPQTESQEVSEPEVEAQTEEPVEKEEENPEELEDYSERVQKRISSLTRRLREEERAKESALTYAQQLQEQNKQLSVRSNTLDRSYLTEAENRLKSQRSQATSALKAAHEAQDYDKVAQAQDVLAKIAVEESRVKQSQIQQEAVANQEQTQQAPVATQPVAQPDPKAQDWADKNTWFGEDESMTLTAFNIHRNLVENEGFDPSSDEYYTEVDKRIRSEFPHKFESPKKPQQRVASAGRVDTNTSGKKQVRLTPSEVQMAKKLNVPLNEYAKFVKR
;
A
#
# COMPACT_ATOMS: atom_id res chain seq x y z
N MET A 1 29.82 17.21 58.57
CA MET A 1 29.20 15.86 58.49
C MET A 1 27.94 16.02 57.67
N ALA A 2 27.79 15.63 56.42
CA ALA A 2 28.60 14.99 55.37
C ALA A 2 28.03 15.61 54.05
N GLU A 3 28.80 16.25 53.18
CA GLU A 3 29.58 15.69 52.04
C GLU A 3 28.82 14.71 51.12
N GLU A 4 29.00 14.97 49.80
CA GLU A 4 28.67 14.17 48.60
C GLU A 4 27.32 14.45 47.93
N ALA A 5 27.26 15.42 47.01
CA ALA A 5 27.69 15.36 45.61
C ALA A 5 26.67 14.65 44.70
N LYS A 6 25.79 15.48 44.10
CA LYS A 6 24.86 15.10 43.05
C LYS A 6 25.60 15.27 41.72
N ASN A 7 26.05 14.17 41.13
CA ASN A 7 26.64 14.14 39.80
C ASN A 7 25.54 13.98 38.75
N GLU A 8 25.55 14.85 37.74
CA GLU A 8 24.79 14.72 36.52
C GLU A 8 25.35 13.57 35.68
N GLU A 9 24.47 12.78 35.06
CA GLU A 9 24.80 12.12 33.79
C GLU A 9 23.54 12.07 32.91
N ASN A 10 23.76 12.51 31.67
CA ASN A 10 22.83 12.81 30.60
C ASN A 10 22.73 11.58 29.68
N ILE A 11 21.52 11.05 29.40
CA ILE A 11 21.29 10.09 28.31
C ILE A 11 19.90 10.33 27.67
N GLU A 12 19.96 10.92 26.47
CA GLU A 12 19.23 10.71 25.21
C GLU A 12 17.79 10.12 25.17
N GLU A 13 16.90 10.95 24.62
CA GLU A 13 15.84 10.71 23.63
C GLU A 13 15.33 9.27 23.38
N GLY A 14 14.00 9.08 23.53
CA GLY A 14 13.29 7.95 22.90
C GLY A 14 12.15 7.31 23.71
N GLN A 15 11.34 8.08 24.44
CA GLN A 15 10.13 7.55 25.06
C GLN A 15 9.03 7.40 24.01
N ILE A 16 8.72 6.16 23.61
CA ILE A 16 7.47 5.83 22.93
C ILE A 16 6.58 5.01 23.86
N VAL A 17 5.35 5.50 23.92
CA VAL A 17 4.25 5.18 24.81
C VAL A 17 3.63 3.84 24.42
N GLU A 18 3.35 3.04 25.43
CA GLU A 18 2.51 1.83 25.36
C GLU A 18 1.07 2.24 25.02
N VAL A 19 0.61 1.90 23.82
CA VAL A 19 -0.80 1.98 23.43
C VAL A 19 -1.32 0.56 23.32
N GLU A 20 -2.16 0.23 24.28
CA GLU A 20 -3.02 -0.95 24.32
C GLU A 20 -4.02 -0.88 23.16
N GLU A 21 -3.90 -1.78 22.18
CA GLU A 21 -4.94 -2.00 21.16
C GLU A 21 -5.81 -3.22 21.54
N PRO A 22 -7.15 -3.09 21.43
CA PRO A 22 -8.08 -4.11 21.87
C PRO A 22 -8.08 -5.34 20.95
N GLN A 23 -8.13 -6.50 21.59
CA GLN A 23 -8.34 -7.82 20.99
C GLN A 23 -9.51 -7.78 20.01
N THR A 24 -9.25 -8.09 18.74
CA THR A 24 -10.29 -8.48 17.79
C THR A 24 -9.95 -9.86 17.24
N GLU A 25 -10.79 -10.80 17.65
CA GLU A 25 -10.84 -12.20 17.27
C GLU A 25 -10.87 -12.34 15.73
N SER A 26 -9.73 -12.68 15.13
CA SER A 26 -9.67 -13.05 13.72
C SER A 26 -9.89 -14.56 13.63
N GLN A 27 -11.08 -14.92 13.15
CA GLN A 27 -11.42 -16.28 12.73
C GLN A 27 -10.42 -16.76 11.68
N GLU A 28 -9.79 -17.87 12.02
CA GLU A 28 -8.89 -18.68 11.22
C GLU A 28 -9.63 -19.19 9.96
N VAL A 29 -9.40 -18.56 8.82
CA VAL A 29 -9.78 -19.13 7.52
C VAL A 29 -8.66 -20.10 7.14
N SER A 30 -8.93 -21.38 7.33
CA SER A 30 -8.08 -22.50 6.92
C SER A 30 -7.86 -22.47 5.40
N GLU A 31 -6.66 -22.13 4.98
CA GLU A 31 -6.18 -22.30 3.60
C GLU A 31 -5.73 -23.77 3.45
N PRO A 32 -6.26 -24.56 2.49
CA PRO A 32 -5.78 -25.91 2.28
C PRO A 32 -4.41 -25.86 1.58
N GLU A 33 -3.40 -26.28 2.32
CA GLU A 33 -2.02 -26.54 1.88
C GLU A 33 -2.04 -27.48 0.67
N VAL A 34 -1.70 -26.93 -0.51
CA VAL A 34 -1.58 -27.71 -1.74
C VAL A 34 -0.18 -28.32 -1.74
N GLU A 35 -0.12 -29.59 -1.35
CA GLU A 35 1.06 -30.44 -1.39
C GLU A 35 1.60 -30.49 -2.84
N ALA A 36 2.72 -29.80 -3.07
CA ALA A 36 3.44 -29.83 -4.33
C ALA A 36 4.12 -31.21 -4.48
N GLN A 37 3.47 -32.12 -5.21
CA GLN A 37 4.09 -33.38 -5.64
C GLN A 37 5.26 -33.06 -6.57
N THR A 38 6.45 -33.40 -6.08
CA THR A 38 7.73 -33.45 -6.76
C THR A 38 7.63 -34.24 -8.06
N GLU A 39 8.04 -33.64 -9.18
CA GLU A 39 8.28 -34.33 -10.45
C GLU A 39 9.52 -35.23 -10.31
N GLU A 40 9.34 -36.55 -10.35
CA GLU A 40 10.42 -37.50 -10.65
C GLU A 40 10.61 -37.63 -12.17
N PRO A 41 11.86 -37.85 -12.64
CA PRO A 41 12.15 -37.96 -14.07
C PRO A 41 11.65 -39.31 -14.60
N VAL A 42 10.85 -39.28 -15.67
CA VAL A 42 10.30 -40.46 -16.35
C VAL A 42 11.44 -41.22 -17.04
N GLU A 43 11.81 -42.38 -16.47
CA GLU A 43 12.60 -43.41 -17.15
C GLU A 43 11.69 -44.13 -18.15
N LYS A 44 12.19 -44.36 -19.36
CA LYS A 44 11.44 -44.98 -20.46
C LYS A 44 11.29 -46.46 -20.20
N GLU A 45 10.09 -46.91 -19.86
CA GLU A 45 9.72 -48.32 -19.79
C GLU A 45 8.59 -48.62 -20.77
N GLU A 46 8.56 -49.87 -21.23
CA GLU A 46 7.93 -50.36 -22.47
C GLU A 46 6.41 -50.15 -22.54
N GLU A 47 5.92 -49.89 -23.76
CA GLU A 47 4.50 -49.66 -24.07
C GLU A 47 3.60 -50.85 -23.67
N ASN A 48 3.04 -50.78 -22.47
CA ASN A 48 1.95 -51.64 -22.02
C ASN A 48 0.63 -50.83 -22.13
N PRO A 49 -0.40 -51.30 -22.86
CA PRO A 49 -1.63 -50.55 -23.09
C PRO A 49 -2.42 -50.22 -21.80
N GLU A 50 -2.25 -51.00 -20.72
CA GLU A 50 -2.85 -50.73 -19.41
C GLU A 50 -2.29 -49.46 -18.73
N GLU A 51 -1.01 -49.14 -18.89
CA GLU A 51 -0.40 -47.96 -18.26
C GLU A 51 -0.81 -46.64 -18.95
N LEU A 52 -1.11 -46.71 -20.25
CA LEU A 52 -1.65 -45.58 -21.02
C LEU A 52 -3.09 -45.24 -20.60
N GLU A 53 -3.90 -46.25 -20.28
CA GLU A 53 -5.25 -46.04 -19.74
C GLU A 53 -5.19 -45.40 -18.35
N ASP A 54 -4.36 -45.91 -17.44
CA ASP A 54 -4.16 -45.35 -16.10
C ASP A 54 -3.63 -43.89 -16.12
N TYR A 55 -2.73 -43.57 -17.04
CA TYR A 55 -2.26 -42.21 -17.25
C TYR A 55 -3.39 -41.29 -17.75
N SER A 56 -4.20 -41.76 -18.70
CA SER A 56 -5.33 -41.01 -19.23
C SER A 56 -6.39 -40.72 -18.15
N GLU A 57 -6.66 -41.68 -17.26
CA GLU A 57 -7.56 -41.49 -16.12
C GLU A 57 -7.01 -40.45 -15.13
N ARG A 58 -5.70 -40.49 -14.83
CA ARG A 58 -5.05 -39.54 -13.91
C ARG A 58 -5.11 -38.11 -14.45
N VAL A 59 -4.90 -37.94 -15.76
CA VAL A 59 -5.03 -36.65 -16.45
C VAL A 59 -6.48 -36.17 -16.44
N GLN A 60 -7.47 -37.02 -16.70
CA GLN A 60 -8.89 -36.66 -16.63
C GLN A 60 -9.32 -36.26 -15.20
N LYS A 61 -8.86 -36.98 -14.17
CA LYS A 61 -9.09 -36.62 -12.75
C LYS A 61 -8.46 -35.26 -12.42
N ARG A 62 -7.24 -34.98 -12.89
CA ARG A 62 -6.60 -33.67 -12.72
C ARG A 62 -7.35 -32.56 -13.45
N ILE A 63 -7.73 -32.75 -14.71
CA ILE A 63 -8.50 -31.75 -15.49
C ILE A 63 -9.85 -31.47 -14.83
N SER A 64 -10.57 -32.49 -14.37
CA SER A 64 -11.85 -32.31 -13.68
C SER A 64 -11.68 -31.58 -12.34
N SER A 65 -10.63 -31.88 -11.58
CA SER A 65 -10.29 -31.15 -10.34
C SER A 65 -9.94 -29.68 -10.60
N LEU A 66 -9.12 -29.39 -11.62
CA LEU A 66 -8.75 -28.03 -12.01
C LEU A 66 -9.97 -27.25 -12.51
N THR A 67 -10.85 -27.89 -13.28
CA THR A 67 -12.09 -27.26 -13.77
C THR A 67 -13.06 -26.99 -12.62
N ARG A 68 -13.15 -27.90 -11.63
CA ARG A 68 -13.95 -27.69 -10.42
C ARG A 68 -13.41 -26.51 -9.61
N ARG A 69 -12.10 -26.46 -9.38
CA ARG A 69 -11.42 -25.37 -8.68
C ARG A 69 -11.63 -24.04 -9.42
N LEU A 70 -11.46 -24.01 -10.74
CA LEU A 70 -11.69 -22.80 -11.54
C LEU A 70 -13.11 -22.25 -11.37
N ARG A 71 -14.14 -23.12 -11.46
CA ARG A 71 -15.53 -22.69 -11.27
C ARG A 71 -15.84 -22.24 -9.85
N GLU A 72 -15.16 -22.82 -8.86
CA GLU A 72 -15.28 -22.41 -7.45
C GLU A 72 -14.66 -21.04 -7.23
N GLU A 73 -13.47 -20.80 -7.78
CA GLU A 73 -12.80 -19.49 -7.79
C GLU A 73 -13.62 -18.44 -8.55
N GLU A 74 -14.23 -18.79 -9.68
CA GLU A 74 -15.14 -17.90 -10.42
C GLU A 74 -16.33 -17.50 -9.55
N ARG A 75 -17.00 -18.46 -8.89
CA ARG A 75 -18.11 -18.16 -7.97
C ARG A 75 -17.65 -17.33 -6.76
N ALA A 76 -16.46 -17.62 -6.22
CA ALA A 76 -15.89 -16.86 -5.11
C ALA A 76 -15.58 -15.41 -5.52
N LYS A 77 -15.07 -15.20 -6.73
CA LYS A 77 -14.84 -13.86 -7.28
C LYS A 77 -16.15 -13.12 -7.50
N GLU A 78 -17.16 -13.77 -8.09
CA GLU A 78 -18.49 -13.17 -8.29
C GLU A 78 -19.16 -12.81 -6.97
N SER A 79 -19.09 -13.69 -5.96
CA SER A 79 -19.64 -13.40 -4.63
C SER A 79 -18.88 -12.28 -3.91
N ALA A 80 -17.56 -12.22 -4.04
CA ALA A 80 -16.76 -11.12 -3.50
C ALA A 80 -17.07 -9.78 -4.19
N LEU A 81 -17.24 -9.77 -5.51
CA LEU A 81 -17.58 -8.55 -6.27
C LEU A 81 -18.98 -8.04 -5.92
N THR A 82 -19.97 -8.94 -5.83
CA THR A 82 -21.33 -8.56 -5.43
C THR A 82 -21.37 -8.03 -4.01
N TYR A 83 -20.62 -8.65 -3.08
CA TYR A 83 -20.47 -8.14 -1.72
C TYR A 83 -19.81 -6.75 -1.68
N ALA A 84 -18.73 -6.55 -2.43
CA ALA A 84 -18.04 -5.26 -2.51
C ALA A 84 -18.95 -4.15 -3.07
N GLN A 85 -19.73 -4.46 -4.12
CA GLN A 85 -20.73 -3.54 -4.67
C GLN A 85 -21.82 -3.21 -3.65
N GLN A 86 -22.34 -4.21 -2.93
CA GLN A 86 -23.34 -4.00 -1.89
C GLN A 86 -22.79 -3.14 -0.75
N LEU A 87 -21.55 -3.37 -0.33
CA LEU A 87 -20.88 -2.58 0.71
C LEU A 87 -20.67 -1.13 0.26
N GLN A 88 -20.26 -0.92 -0.99
CA GLN A 88 -20.13 0.41 -1.57
C GLN A 88 -21.46 1.16 -1.60
N GLU A 89 -22.55 0.49 -2.01
CA GLU A 89 -23.89 1.07 -2.02
C GLU A 89 -24.37 1.39 -0.60
N GLN A 90 -24.12 0.52 0.37
CA GLN A 90 -24.43 0.78 1.78
C GLN A 90 -23.67 2.00 2.31
N ASN A 91 -22.36 2.09 2.04
CA ASN A 91 -21.56 3.24 2.45
C ASN A 91 -22.07 4.54 1.82
N LYS A 92 -22.46 4.51 0.53
CA LYS A 92 -23.07 5.66 -0.14
C LYS A 92 -24.40 6.06 0.50
N GLN A 93 -25.26 5.08 0.79
CA GLN A 93 -26.54 5.34 1.47
C GLN A 93 -26.35 5.89 2.89
N LEU A 94 -25.37 5.38 3.63
CA LEU A 94 -25.02 5.87 4.97
C LEU A 94 -24.51 7.30 4.93
N SER A 95 -23.60 7.62 3.99
CA SER A 95 -23.10 8.98 3.79
C SER A 95 -24.25 9.96 3.48
N VAL A 96 -25.13 9.61 2.53
CA VAL A 96 -26.31 10.43 2.20
C VAL A 96 -27.20 10.61 3.41
N ARG A 97 -27.50 9.54 4.16
CA ARG A 97 -28.32 9.62 5.37
C ARG A 97 -27.67 10.53 6.42
N SER A 98 -26.38 10.38 6.70
CA SER A 98 -25.66 11.23 7.63
C SER A 98 -25.77 12.70 7.24
N ASN A 99 -25.44 13.03 5.99
CA ASN A 99 -25.50 14.41 5.49
C ASN A 99 -26.93 14.99 5.59
N THR A 100 -27.96 14.21 5.26
CA THR A 100 -29.35 14.65 5.42
C THR A 100 -29.74 14.88 6.88
N LEU A 101 -29.29 14.03 7.80
CA LEU A 101 -29.53 14.18 9.23
C LEU A 101 -28.83 15.43 9.77
N ASP A 102 -27.56 15.61 9.43
CA ASP A 102 -26.77 16.75 9.88
C ASP A 102 -27.36 18.08 9.37
N ARG A 103 -27.83 18.11 8.12
CA ARG A 103 -28.55 19.28 7.56
C ARG A 103 -29.88 19.53 8.28
N SER A 104 -30.65 18.47 8.55
CA SER A 104 -31.93 18.60 9.25
C SER A 104 -31.75 19.13 10.68
N TYR A 105 -30.72 18.65 11.37
CA TYR A 105 -30.36 19.08 12.72
C TYR A 105 -29.95 20.56 12.75
N LEU A 106 -29.11 20.99 11.82
CA LEU A 106 -28.73 22.41 11.73
C LEU A 106 -29.92 23.31 11.41
N THR A 107 -30.84 22.85 10.54
CA THR A 107 -32.05 23.59 10.18
C THR A 107 -33.01 23.71 11.38
N GLU A 108 -33.17 22.62 12.15
CA GLU A 108 -33.97 22.64 13.38
C GLU A 108 -33.36 23.57 14.42
N ALA A 109 -32.04 23.49 14.63
CA ALA A 109 -31.32 24.36 15.55
C ALA A 109 -31.48 25.84 15.18
N GLU A 110 -31.38 26.18 13.90
CA GLU A 110 -31.61 27.53 13.39
C GLU A 110 -33.04 28.02 13.67
N ASN A 111 -34.05 27.20 13.38
CA ASN A 111 -35.45 27.56 13.65
C ASN A 111 -35.72 27.74 15.14
N ARG A 112 -35.15 26.87 15.99
CA ARG A 112 -35.26 26.97 17.44
C ARG A 112 -34.62 28.25 17.95
N LEU A 113 -33.39 28.55 17.51
CA LEU A 113 -32.68 29.78 17.89
C LEU A 113 -33.43 31.04 17.44
N LYS A 114 -33.99 31.03 16.22
CA LYS A 114 -34.82 32.13 15.72
C LYS A 114 -36.07 32.37 16.57
N SER A 115 -36.74 31.30 16.99
CA SER A 115 -37.89 31.38 17.90
C SER A 115 -37.48 31.93 19.28
N GLN A 116 -36.40 31.38 19.86
CA GLN A 116 -35.85 31.85 21.14
C GLN A 116 -35.42 33.32 21.08
N ARG A 117 -34.79 33.73 19.98
CA ARG A 117 -34.42 35.12 19.72
C ARG A 117 -35.65 36.01 19.71
N SER A 118 -36.68 35.63 18.95
CA SER A 118 -37.94 36.37 18.88
C SER A 118 -38.53 36.55 20.28
N GLN A 119 -38.62 35.47 21.07
CA GLN A 119 -39.11 35.51 22.44
C GLN A 119 -38.26 36.43 23.34
N ALA A 120 -36.93 36.32 23.28
CA ALA A 120 -36.02 37.15 24.07
C ALA A 120 -36.10 38.63 23.66
N THR A 121 -36.28 38.93 22.36
CA THR A 121 -36.49 40.32 21.90
C THR A 121 -37.82 40.90 22.38
N SER A 122 -38.90 40.10 22.40
CA SER A 122 -40.18 40.53 22.98
C SER A 122 -40.06 40.78 24.49
N ALA A 123 -39.35 39.90 25.22
CA ALA A 123 -39.09 40.07 26.64
C ALA A 123 -38.26 41.32 26.94
N LEU A 124 -37.23 41.59 26.13
CA LEU A 124 -36.43 42.82 26.22
C LEU A 124 -37.29 44.06 26.00
N LYS A 125 -38.17 44.05 24.99
CA LYS A 125 -39.09 45.16 24.72
C LYS A 125 -40.02 45.41 25.91
N ALA A 126 -40.62 44.36 26.46
CA ALA A 126 -41.50 44.46 27.63
C ALA A 126 -40.76 44.98 28.88
N ALA A 127 -39.52 44.53 29.10
CA ALA A 127 -38.67 45.01 30.20
C ALA A 127 -38.32 46.50 30.07
N HIS A 128 -38.04 46.96 28.84
CA HIS A 128 -37.83 48.39 28.55
C HIS A 128 -39.09 49.24 28.80
N GLU A 129 -40.26 48.76 28.37
CA GLU A 129 -41.54 49.44 28.61
C GLU A 129 -41.88 49.52 30.11
N ALA A 130 -41.52 48.49 30.88
CA ALA A 130 -41.68 48.46 32.33
C ALA A 130 -40.59 49.24 33.10
N GLN A 131 -39.59 49.80 32.41
CA GLN A 131 -38.40 50.44 33.01
C GLN A 131 -37.66 49.54 34.02
N ASP A 132 -37.73 48.22 33.83
CA ASP A 132 -37.10 47.21 34.68
C ASP A 132 -35.69 46.89 34.14
N TYR A 133 -34.70 47.65 34.59
CA TYR A 133 -33.32 47.55 34.10
C TYR A 133 -32.66 46.20 34.40
N ASP A 134 -33.05 45.52 35.48
CA ASP A 134 -32.52 44.18 35.81
C ASP A 134 -32.97 43.16 34.77
N LYS A 135 -34.26 43.20 34.37
CA LYS A 135 -34.77 42.33 33.30
C LYS A 135 -34.21 42.70 31.92
N VAL A 136 -33.91 43.98 31.68
CA VAL A 136 -33.23 44.40 30.44
C VAL A 136 -31.85 43.76 30.35
N ALA A 137 -31.04 43.81 31.41
CA ALA A 137 -29.72 43.18 31.44
C ALA A 137 -29.80 41.67 31.21
N GLN A 138 -30.73 40.98 31.89
CA GLN A 138 -30.95 39.54 31.71
C GLN A 138 -31.37 39.18 30.27
N ALA A 139 -32.27 39.96 29.66
CA ALA A 139 -32.71 39.72 28.29
C ALA A 139 -31.57 39.97 27.28
N GLN A 140 -30.72 40.96 27.53
CA GLN A 140 -29.52 41.22 26.73
C GLN A 140 -28.51 40.07 26.84
N ASP A 141 -28.27 39.53 28.04
CA ASP A 141 -27.39 38.38 28.25
C ASP A 141 -27.91 37.14 27.50
N VAL A 142 -29.22 36.89 27.53
CA VAL A 142 -29.84 35.78 26.79
C VAL A 142 -29.68 35.99 25.28
N LEU A 143 -29.91 37.21 24.77
CA LEU A 143 -29.70 37.52 23.36
C LEU A 143 -28.24 37.36 22.93
N ALA A 144 -27.28 37.71 23.79
CA ALA A 144 -25.86 37.52 23.53
C ALA A 144 -25.51 36.02 23.42
N LYS A 145 -26.02 35.19 24.32
CA LYS A 145 -25.85 33.71 24.25
C LYS A 145 -26.43 33.14 22.97
N ILE A 146 -27.66 33.55 22.61
CA ILE A 146 -28.31 33.14 21.36
C ILE A 146 -27.48 33.56 20.14
N ALA A 147 -26.91 34.76 20.13
CA ALA A 147 -26.07 35.24 19.02
C ALA A 147 -24.79 34.40 18.85
N VAL A 148 -24.16 33.97 19.94
CA VAL A 148 -23.01 33.05 19.89
C VAL A 148 -23.43 31.69 19.32
N GLU A 149 -24.56 31.14 19.76
CA GLU A 149 -25.07 29.87 19.24
C GLU A 149 -25.44 29.97 17.75
N GLU A 150 -26.07 31.07 17.31
CA GLU A 150 -26.34 31.34 15.89
C GLU A 150 -25.05 31.40 15.06
N SER A 151 -23.98 32.02 15.57
CA SER A 151 -22.70 32.06 14.88
C SER A 151 -22.09 30.67 14.71
N ARG A 152 -22.21 29.82 15.74
CA ARG A 152 -21.72 28.43 15.71
C ARG A 152 -22.51 27.57 14.72
N VAL A 153 -23.83 27.71 14.68
CA VAL A 153 -24.69 27.01 13.71
C VAL A 153 -24.33 27.43 12.29
N LYS A 154 -24.20 28.73 12.02
CA LYS A 154 -23.77 29.24 10.70
C LYS A 154 -22.40 28.74 10.29
N GLN A 155 -21.44 28.72 11.22
CA GLN A 155 -20.11 28.19 10.95
C GLN A 155 -20.17 26.68 10.62
N SER A 156 -21.04 25.93 11.29
CA SER A 156 -21.26 24.50 11.03
C SER A 156 -21.93 24.26 9.67
N GLN A 157 -22.86 25.12 9.25
CA GLN A 157 -23.46 25.08 7.91
C GLN A 157 -22.40 25.33 6.82
N ILE A 158 -21.56 26.35 6.98
CA ILE A 158 -20.48 26.66 6.04
C ILE A 158 -19.49 25.49 5.92
N GLN A 159 -19.16 24.83 7.04
CA GLN A 159 -18.30 23.66 7.03
C GLN A 159 -18.94 22.48 6.28
N GLN A 160 -20.23 22.22 6.49
CA GLN A 160 -20.95 21.19 5.73
C GLN A 160 -20.97 21.47 4.23
N GLU A 161 -21.25 22.72 3.82
CA GLU A 161 -21.25 23.12 2.43
C GLU A 161 -19.84 22.99 1.79
N ALA A 162 -18.79 23.31 2.55
CA ALA A 162 -17.41 23.14 2.09
C ALA A 162 -17.04 21.66 1.90
N VAL A 163 -17.44 20.77 2.80
CA VAL A 163 -17.22 19.32 2.68
C VAL A 163 -17.99 18.75 1.49
N ALA A 164 -19.26 19.14 1.31
CA ALA A 164 -20.07 18.70 0.17
C ALA A 164 -19.45 19.14 -1.18
N ASN A 165 -18.92 20.35 -1.27
CA ASN A 165 -18.22 20.82 -2.47
C ASN A 165 -16.88 20.10 -2.71
N GLN A 166 -16.14 19.72 -1.66
CA GLN A 166 -14.92 18.92 -1.82
C GLN A 166 -15.21 17.51 -2.33
N GLU A 167 -16.26 16.86 -1.84
CA GLU A 167 -16.67 15.53 -2.33
C GLU A 167 -17.07 15.56 -3.81
N GLN A 168 -17.72 16.64 -4.28
CA GLN A 168 -18.01 16.82 -5.70
C GLN A 168 -16.75 17.06 -6.55
N THR A 169 -15.71 17.67 -5.97
CA THR A 169 -14.46 17.96 -6.70
C THR A 169 -13.56 16.72 -6.78
N GLN A 170 -13.60 15.83 -5.80
CA GLN A 170 -12.87 14.55 -5.83
C GLN A 170 -13.54 13.48 -6.71
N GLN A 171 -14.83 13.62 -7.02
CA GLN A 171 -15.52 12.79 -8.02
C GLN A 171 -15.41 13.32 -9.45
N ALA A 172 -14.72 14.44 -9.67
CA ALA A 172 -14.24 14.72 -11.01
C ALA A 172 -13.37 13.53 -11.42
N PRO A 173 -13.62 12.86 -12.57
CA PRO A 173 -12.71 11.85 -13.04
C PRO A 173 -11.34 12.51 -13.03
N VAL A 174 -10.37 11.90 -12.34
CA VAL A 174 -8.97 12.24 -12.54
C VAL A 174 -8.84 12.24 -14.05
N ALA A 175 -8.69 13.44 -14.63
CA ALA A 175 -8.45 13.54 -16.05
C ALA A 175 -7.18 12.71 -16.22
N THR A 176 -7.32 11.49 -16.72
CA THR A 176 -6.23 10.77 -17.34
C THR A 176 -5.72 11.78 -18.33
N GLN A 177 -4.62 12.43 -17.97
CA GLN A 177 -3.81 13.19 -18.91
C GLN A 177 -3.79 12.33 -20.16
N PRO A 178 -4.23 12.83 -21.32
CA PRO A 178 -4.16 12.04 -22.54
C PRO A 178 -2.74 11.54 -22.60
N VAL A 179 -2.57 10.22 -22.52
CA VAL A 179 -1.26 9.59 -22.62
C VAL A 179 -0.74 10.13 -23.93
N ALA A 180 0.26 11.01 -23.87
CA ALA A 180 0.84 11.59 -25.07
C ALA A 180 1.14 10.41 -25.98
N GLN A 181 0.64 10.44 -27.22
CA GLN A 181 0.91 9.34 -28.14
C GLN A 181 2.41 9.10 -28.11
N PRO A 182 2.87 7.86 -27.86
CA PRO A 182 4.28 7.58 -27.79
C PRO A 182 4.91 8.09 -29.09
N ASP A 183 5.98 8.87 -28.95
CA ASP A 183 6.73 9.34 -30.11
C ASP A 183 7.10 8.12 -30.95
N PRO A 184 6.76 8.08 -32.26
CA PRO A 184 7.05 6.93 -33.11
C PRO A 184 8.52 6.52 -33.03
N LYS A 185 9.46 7.48 -32.87
CA LYS A 185 10.88 7.16 -32.71
C LYS A 185 11.21 6.53 -31.36
N ALA A 186 10.54 6.95 -30.29
CA ALA A 186 10.72 6.37 -28.96
C ALA A 186 10.21 4.92 -28.92
N GLN A 187 9.10 4.66 -29.62
CA GLN A 187 8.56 3.31 -29.76
C GLN A 187 9.49 2.42 -30.58
N ASP A 188 9.96 2.89 -31.74
CA ASP A 188 10.93 2.16 -32.57
C ASP A 188 12.25 1.86 -31.83
N TRP A 189 12.69 2.75 -30.94
CA TRP A 189 13.89 2.54 -30.12
C TRP A 189 13.64 1.53 -28.99
N ALA A 190 12.49 1.61 -28.32
CA ALA A 190 12.08 0.66 -27.29
C ALA A 190 11.94 -0.75 -27.87
N ASP A 191 11.32 -0.89 -29.04
CA ASP A 191 11.13 -2.19 -29.72
C ASP A 191 12.47 -2.85 -30.12
N LYS A 192 13.50 -2.05 -30.43
CA LYS A 192 14.87 -2.55 -30.69
C LYS A 192 15.60 -3.00 -29.43
N ASN A 193 15.21 -2.48 -28.27
CA ASN A 193 15.84 -2.69 -26.98
C ASN A 193 14.91 -3.49 -26.07
N THR A 194 14.88 -4.83 -26.24
CA THR A 194 13.97 -5.73 -25.49
C THR A 194 14.10 -5.63 -23.97
N TRP A 195 15.25 -5.18 -23.46
CA TRP A 195 15.47 -4.95 -22.03
C TRP A 195 14.67 -3.75 -21.48
N PHE A 196 14.22 -2.83 -22.32
CA PHE A 196 13.48 -1.64 -21.93
C PHE A 196 12.03 -2.02 -21.60
N GLY A 197 11.63 -1.86 -20.35
CA GLY A 197 10.34 -2.30 -19.81
C GLY A 197 10.36 -3.70 -19.18
N GLU A 198 11.28 -4.58 -19.60
CA GLU A 198 11.46 -5.91 -18.99
C GLU A 198 12.45 -5.89 -17.81
N ASP A 199 13.60 -5.22 -17.95
CA ASP A 199 14.59 -5.06 -16.89
C ASP A 199 14.39 -3.69 -16.22
N GLU A 200 13.79 -3.70 -15.03
CA GLU A 200 13.50 -2.49 -14.24
C GLU A 200 14.76 -1.67 -13.98
N SER A 201 15.90 -2.31 -13.72
CA SER A 201 17.15 -1.62 -13.38
C SER A 201 17.73 -0.86 -14.57
N MET A 202 17.71 -1.47 -15.75
CA MET A 202 18.17 -0.83 -16.98
C MET A 202 17.18 0.25 -17.44
N THR A 203 15.88 0.00 -17.29
CA THR A 203 14.81 0.95 -17.66
C THR A 203 14.87 2.22 -16.80
N LEU A 204 15.02 2.08 -15.48
CA LEU A 204 15.18 3.23 -14.58
C LEU A 204 16.46 4.02 -14.90
N THR A 205 17.55 3.31 -15.21
CA THR A 205 18.81 3.96 -15.58
C THR A 205 18.67 4.72 -16.91
N ALA A 206 17.91 4.18 -17.87
CA ALA A 206 17.60 4.87 -19.12
C ALA A 206 16.84 6.18 -18.88
N PHE A 207 15.87 6.20 -17.94
CA PHE A 207 15.20 7.44 -17.55
C PHE A 207 16.13 8.46 -16.88
N ASN A 208 17.10 8.01 -16.08
CA ASN A 208 18.09 8.90 -15.48
C ASN A 208 19.05 9.47 -16.54
N ILE A 209 19.47 8.65 -17.50
CA ILE A 209 20.30 9.09 -18.64
C ILE A 209 19.53 10.08 -19.51
N HIS A 210 18.24 9.84 -19.77
CA HIS A 210 17.36 10.78 -20.48
C HIS A 210 17.34 12.15 -19.80
N ARG A 211 17.06 12.20 -18.49
CA ARG A 211 17.05 13.46 -17.72
C ARG A 211 18.38 14.19 -17.85
N ASN A 212 19.50 13.48 -17.71
CA ASN A 212 20.81 14.09 -17.83
C ASN A 212 21.09 14.64 -19.26
N LEU A 213 20.75 13.88 -20.30
CA LEU A 213 20.93 14.29 -21.70
C LEU A 213 20.07 15.51 -22.06
N VAL A 214 18.82 15.56 -21.61
CA VAL A 214 17.88 16.62 -21.97
C VAL A 214 18.07 17.87 -21.10
N GLU A 215 18.23 17.70 -19.79
CA GLU A 215 18.28 18.83 -18.85
C GLU A 215 19.67 19.44 -18.75
N ASN A 216 20.74 18.63 -18.72
CA ASN A 216 22.10 19.14 -18.50
C ASN A 216 22.86 19.37 -19.79
N GLU A 217 22.66 18.50 -20.79
CA GLU A 217 23.40 18.54 -22.05
C GLU A 217 22.60 19.13 -23.22
N GLY A 218 21.28 19.32 -23.03
CA GLY A 218 20.42 20.01 -24.00
C GLY A 218 20.16 19.24 -25.29
N PHE A 219 20.26 17.91 -25.28
CA PHE A 219 19.94 17.08 -26.44
C PHE A 219 18.43 17.11 -26.74
N ASP A 220 18.10 17.13 -28.03
CA ASP A 220 16.71 17.04 -28.50
C ASP A 220 16.21 15.58 -28.41
N PRO A 221 15.17 15.28 -27.62
CA PRO A 221 14.59 13.93 -27.48
C PRO A 221 14.08 13.30 -28.78
N SER A 222 13.84 14.11 -29.82
CA SER A 222 13.34 13.66 -31.12
C SER A 222 14.45 13.40 -32.16
N SER A 223 15.71 13.72 -31.80
CA SER A 223 16.87 13.56 -32.67
C SER A 223 17.41 12.13 -32.65
N ASP A 224 17.99 11.68 -33.76
CA ASP A 224 18.62 10.34 -33.83
C ASP A 224 19.91 10.30 -33.00
N GLU A 225 20.58 11.44 -32.85
CA GLU A 225 21.79 11.58 -32.02
C GLU A 225 21.50 11.28 -30.55
N TYR A 226 20.35 11.74 -30.03
CA TYR A 226 19.91 11.43 -28.67
C TYR A 226 19.85 9.92 -28.40
N TYR A 227 19.19 9.14 -29.26
CA TYR A 227 19.06 7.69 -29.06
C TYR A 227 20.40 6.95 -29.15
N THR A 228 21.33 7.43 -30.01
CA THR A 228 22.67 6.85 -30.06
C THR A 228 23.50 7.09 -28.80
N GLU A 229 23.37 8.27 -28.17
CA GLU A 229 24.04 8.57 -26.90
C GLU A 229 23.40 7.84 -25.72
N VAL A 230 22.08 7.68 -25.71
CA VAL A 230 21.37 6.84 -24.70
C VAL A 230 21.90 5.41 -24.73
N ASP A 231 21.95 4.77 -25.91
CA ASP A 231 22.43 3.39 -26.06
C ASP A 231 23.89 3.25 -25.62
N LYS A 232 24.74 4.21 -25.99
CA LYS A 232 26.17 4.22 -25.62
C LYS A 232 26.37 4.30 -24.11
N ARG A 233 25.60 5.13 -23.43
CA ARG A 233 25.65 5.28 -21.96
C ARG A 233 25.10 4.06 -21.25
N ILE A 234 23.97 3.53 -21.71
CA ILE A 234 23.41 2.28 -21.16
C ILE A 234 24.40 1.11 -21.31
N ARG A 235 25.08 1.00 -22.45
CA ARG A 235 26.13 -0.03 -22.65
C ARG A 235 27.35 0.18 -21.77
N SER A 236 27.65 1.42 -21.40
CA SER A 236 28.74 1.77 -20.51
C SER A 236 28.41 1.50 -19.05
N GLU A 237 27.16 1.72 -18.63
CA GLU A 237 26.65 1.43 -17.27
C GLU A 237 26.43 -0.07 -17.05
N PHE A 238 26.00 -0.78 -18.10
CA PHE A 238 25.75 -2.23 -18.05
C PHE A 238 26.62 -3.05 -19.01
N PRO A 239 27.96 -3.00 -18.96
CA PRO A 239 28.80 -3.78 -19.89
C PRO A 239 28.50 -5.28 -19.82
N HIS A 240 28.22 -5.78 -18.60
CA HIS A 240 27.89 -7.16 -18.33
C HIS A 240 26.57 -7.66 -18.95
N LYS A 241 25.67 -6.76 -19.37
CA LYS A 241 24.41 -7.10 -20.04
C LYS A 241 24.56 -7.16 -21.56
N PHE A 242 25.56 -6.49 -22.13
CA PHE A 242 25.79 -6.39 -23.57
C PHE A 242 27.01 -7.14 -24.08
N GLU A 243 27.94 -7.53 -23.21
CA GLU A 243 29.07 -8.39 -23.58
C GLU A 243 28.62 -9.85 -23.70
N SER A 244 28.90 -10.47 -24.86
CA SER A 244 28.81 -11.93 -24.99
C SER A 244 29.79 -12.59 -24.02
N PRO A 245 29.48 -13.78 -23.45
CA PRO A 245 30.35 -14.43 -22.49
C PRO A 245 31.73 -14.69 -23.11
N LYS A 246 32.70 -13.84 -22.76
CA LYS A 246 34.11 -14.07 -23.10
C LYS A 246 34.50 -15.37 -22.39
N LYS A 247 34.76 -16.41 -23.18
CA LYS A 247 35.31 -17.67 -22.67
C LYS A 247 36.50 -17.33 -21.76
N PRO A 248 36.56 -17.83 -20.53
CA PRO A 248 37.69 -17.54 -19.65
C PRO A 248 38.95 -18.01 -20.36
N GLN A 249 39.86 -17.07 -20.65
CA GLN A 249 41.18 -17.44 -21.15
C GLN A 249 41.86 -18.26 -20.06
N GLN A 250 42.13 -19.52 -20.37
CA GLN A 250 42.80 -20.45 -19.49
C GLN A 250 44.16 -19.88 -19.09
N ARG A 251 44.24 -19.36 -17.87
CA ARG A 251 45.52 -18.98 -17.26
C ARG A 251 46.25 -20.27 -16.91
N VAL A 252 47.25 -20.62 -17.72
CA VAL A 252 48.24 -21.64 -17.36
C VAL A 252 49.03 -21.15 -16.15
N ALA A 253 48.95 -21.89 -15.06
CA ALA A 253 49.62 -21.57 -13.81
C ALA A 253 51.14 -21.62 -13.97
N SER A 254 51.86 -20.59 -13.53
CA SER A 254 53.24 -20.78 -13.14
C SER A 254 53.25 -21.60 -11.85
N ALA A 255 54.03 -22.68 -11.84
CA ALA A 255 54.22 -23.54 -10.69
C ALA A 255 54.75 -22.72 -9.50
N GLY A 256 53.99 -22.67 -8.40
CA GLY A 256 54.38 -21.88 -7.24
C GLY A 256 53.40 -21.98 -6.07
N ARG A 257 53.49 -23.10 -5.34
CA ARG A 257 53.23 -23.34 -3.91
C ARG A 257 52.36 -22.32 -3.14
N VAL A 258 51.33 -22.81 -2.44
CA VAL A 258 51.28 -23.04 -0.97
C VAL A 258 49.81 -23.18 -0.57
N ASP A 259 49.49 -24.32 0.04
CA ASP A 259 48.25 -24.56 0.77
C ASP A 259 48.08 -23.56 1.92
N THR A 260 46.99 -22.79 1.88
CA THR A 260 46.48 -22.09 3.06
C THR A 260 45.11 -22.64 3.42
N ASN A 261 45.14 -23.53 4.41
CA ASN A 261 44.06 -23.91 5.31
C ASN A 261 42.98 -22.83 5.44
N THR A 262 41.81 -23.09 4.87
CA THR A 262 40.57 -22.39 5.26
C THR A 262 39.74 -23.35 6.09
N SER A 263 39.89 -23.21 7.40
CA SER A 263 39.09 -23.87 8.44
C SER A 263 37.61 -23.87 8.06
N GLY A 264 37.03 -25.06 7.86
CA GLY A 264 35.62 -25.27 7.56
C GLY A 264 34.73 -24.72 8.68
N LYS A 265 34.11 -23.56 8.44
CA LYS A 265 33.03 -23.05 9.29
C LYS A 265 31.82 -23.95 9.08
N LYS A 266 31.39 -24.67 10.12
CA LYS A 266 30.16 -25.48 10.12
C LYS A 266 28.95 -24.55 9.94
N GLN A 267 28.49 -24.37 8.71
CA GLN A 267 27.22 -23.71 8.42
C GLN A 267 26.12 -24.76 8.39
N VAL A 268 25.10 -24.61 9.24
CA VAL A 268 23.90 -25.45 9.26
C VAL A 268 22.78 -24.68 8.57
N ARG A 269 22.18 -25.27 7.53
CA ARG A 269 21.01 -24.70 6.84
C ARG A 269 19.75 -25.22 7.52
N LEU A 270 18.84 -24.34 7.96
CA LEU A 270 17.54 -24.76 8.49
C LEU A 270 16.53 -24.94 7.36
N THR A 271 15.63 -25.90 7.51
CA THR A 271 14.48 -26.07 6.62
C THR A 271 13.40 -25.02 6.91
N PRO A 272 12.48 -24.71 5.97
CA PRO A 272 11.43 -23.72 6.20
C PRO A 272 10.55 -24.03 7.41
N SER A 273 10.28 -25.32 7.68
CA SER A 273 9.51 -25.78 8.84
C SER A 273 10.26 -25.59 10.17
N GLU A 274 11.58 -25.78 10.18
CA GLU A 274 12.44 -25.50 11.34
C GLU A 274 12.48 -24.00 11.68
N VAL A 275 12.49 -23.15 10.67
CA VAL A 275 12.42 -21.69 10.85
C VAL A 275 11.07 -21.28 11.44
N GLN A 276 9.97 -21.87 10.96
CA GLN A 276 8.63 -21.62 11.50
C GLN A 276 8.52 -22.11 12.95
N MET A 277 9.09 -23.27 13.29
CA MET A 277 9.12 -23.78 14.66
C MET A 277 9.93 -22.88 15.60
N ALA A 278 11.08 -22.36 15.16
CA ALA A 278 11.89 -21.42 15.94
C ALA A 278 11.10 -20.14 16.26
N LYS A 279 10.35 -19.62 15.27
CA LYS A 279 9.44 -18.48 15.47
C LYS A 279 8.29 -18.82 16.43
N LYS A 280 7.70 -20.01 16.33
CA LYS A 280 6.61 -20.48 17.20
C LYS A 280 7.05 -20.67 18.66
N LEU A 281 8.29 -21.10 18.88
CA LEU A 281 8.90 -21.25 20.20
C LEU A 281 9.55 -19.95 20.73
N ASN A 282 9.51 -18.88 19.95
CA ASN A 282 10.16 -17.60 20.23
C ASN A 282 11.66 -17.73 20.57
N VAL A 283 12.36 -18.63 19.89
CA VAL A 283 13.80 -18.88 20.05
C VAL A 283 14.54 -18.34 18.83
N PRO A 284 15.66 -17.61 18.99
CA PRO A 284 16.42 -17.09 17.86
C PRO A 284 16.97 -18.23 16.99
N LEU A 285 16.97 -18.05 15.67
CA LEU A 285 17.35 -19.09 14.69
C LEU A 285 18.74 -19.68 14.97
N ASN A 286 19.67 -18.86 15.47
CA ASN A 286 21.03 -19.27 15.82
C ASN A 286 21.09 -20.25 17.00
N GLU A 287 20.20 -20.10 17.98
CA GLU A 287 20.10 -21.02 19.12
C GLU A 287 19.39 -22.30 18.69
N TYR A 288 18.26 -22.16 17.96
CA TYR A 288 17.53 -23.32 17.45
C TYR A 288 18.41 -24.24 16.58
N ALA A 289 19.26 -23.65 15.71
CA ALA A 289 20.19 -24.39 14.87
C ALA A 289 21.24 -25.24 15.63
N LYS A 290 21.52 -24.94 16.90
CA LYS A 290 22.43 -25.75 17.74
C LYS A 290 21.76 -27.01 18.27
N PHE A 291 20.43 -26.99 18.44
CA PHE A 291 19.65 -28.07 19.03
C PHE A 291 18.98 -28.98 18.01
N VAL A 292 18.86 -28.53 16.76
CA VAL A 292 18.43 -29.37 15.64
C VAL A 292 19.55 -30.39 15.34
N LYS A 293 19.39 -31.60 15.89
CA LYS A 293 20.20 -32.75 15.48
C LYS A 293 19.83 -33.14 14.05
N ARG A 294 20.84 -33.28 13.21
CA ARG A 294 20.76 -34.06 11.97
C ARG A 294 21.35 -35.44 12.20
#